data_AF-A0A5C9EB85-F1
#
_entry.id   AF-A0A5C9EB85-F1
#
_cell.length_a   1.000
_cell.length_b   1.000
_cell.length_c   1.000
_cell.angle_alpha   90.00
_cell.angle_beta   90.00
_cell.angle_gamma   90.00
#
_symmetry.space_group_name_H-M   'P 1'
#
loop_
_entity.id
_entity.type
_entity.pdbx_description
1 polymer ?
#
loop_
_entity_poly.entity_id
_entity_poly.type
_entity_poly.pdbx_seq_one_letter_code
_entity_poly.pdbx_strand_id
1 'polypeptide(L)'
;MPKIFEYLGILIFFYSNEHEPIHVHAKKGEFESKAEFYIINGIIQEIKVSSVKGSKPLKGQNLKDFETFLEVYADKIVEKWVNYFVYHKDVEFEKITKRLK
;
A
#
# COMPACT_ATOMS: atom_id res chain seq x y z
N MET A 1 7.19 0.76 11.58
CA MET A 1 6.46 1.25 10.39
C MET A 1 7.37 1.22 9.18
N PRO A 2 7.57 0.04 8.56
CA PRO A 2 8.41 -0.08 7.37
C PRO A 2 7.77 0.69 6.21
N LYS A 3 8.53 1.61 5.63
CA LYS A 3 8.17 2.25 4.36
C LYS A 3 8.66 1.34 3.24
N ILE A 4 7.78 1.00 2.32
CA ILE A 4 8.07 0.00 1.28
C ILE A 4 8.14 0.62 -0.12
N PHE A 5 7.38 1.69 -0.37
CA PHE A 5 7.44 2.42 -1.64
C PHE A 5 7.27 3.92 -1.47
N GLU A 6 7.77 4.67 -2.45
CA GLU A 6 7.30 6.02 -2.76
C GLU A 6 6.93 6.10 -4.24
N TYR A 7 5.69 6.47 -4.56
CA TYR A 7 5.23 6.66 -5.93
C TYR A 7 4.68 8.07 -6.13
N LEU A 8 5.34 8.88 -6.97
CA LEU A 8 4.95 10.28 -7.24
C LEU A 8 4.66 11.11 -5.96
N GLY A 9 5.48 10.89 -4.93
CA GLY A 9 5.37 11.53 -3.62
C GLY A 9 4.30 10.96 -2.68
N ILE A 10 3.62 9.87 -3.07
CA ILE A 10 2.77 9.07 -2.18
C ILE A 10 3.67 8.06 -1.49
N LEU A 11 3.76 8.12 -0.16
CA LEU A 11 4.49 7.14 0.65
C LEU A 11 3.58 5.96 0.96
N ILE A 12 4.04 4.74 0.69
CA ILE A 12 3.34 3.50 0.98
C ILE A 12 4.10 2.72 2.05
N PHE A 13 3.39 2.31 3.10
CA PHE A 13 3.98 1.70 4.29
C PHE A 13 3.01 0.77 5.02
N PHE A 14 3.56 -0.09 5.87
CA PHE A 14 2.79 -0.89 6.85
C PHE A 14 2.85 -0.23 8.22
N TYR A 15 1.74 -0.24 8.96
CA TYR A 15 1.79 0.13 10.37
C TYR A 15 2.45 -0.99 11.20
N SER A 16 2.93 -0.67 12.40
CA SER A 16 3.62 -1.67 13.24
C SER A 16 2.65 -2.68 13.87
N ASN A 17 1.36 -2.32 14.00
CA ASN A 17 0.26 -3.15 14.54
C ASN A 17 -0.61 -3.75 13.43
N GLU A 18 0.02 -4.04 12.29
CA GLU A 18 -0.61 -4.63 11.12
C GLU A 18 -1.21 -6.01 11.41
N HIS A 19 -2.30 -6.34 10.72
CA HIS A 19 -3.04 -7.59 10.91
C HIS A 19 -3.78 -7.94 9.61
N GLU A 20 -4.31 -9.17 9.53
CA GLU A 20 -5.16 -9.55 8.41
C GLU A 20 -6.52 -8.81 8.43
N PRO A 21 -7.11 -8.49 7.26
CA PRO A 21 -6.58 -8.71 5.91
C PRO A 21 -5.34 -7.85 5.64
N ILE A 22 -4.41 -8.35 4.81
CA ILE A 22 -3.20 -7.61 4.42
C ILE A 22 -3.61 -6.20 3.98
N HIS A 23 -2.98 -5.17 4.54
CA HIS A 23 -3.24 -3.81 4.09
C HIS A 23 -1.97 -2.95 4.00
N VAL A 24 -2.06 -1.88 3.22
CA VAL A 24 -1.07 -0.81 3.18
C VAL A 24 -1.72 0.54 3.41
N HIS A 25 -0.93 1.46 3.94
CA HIS A 25 -1.30 2.85 4.05
C HIS A 25 -0.56 3.67 3.01
N ALA A 26 -1.29 4.57 2.35
CA ALA A 26 -0.77 5.51 1.37
C ALA A 26 -0.97 6.93 1.86
N LYS A 27 0.14 7.67 2.02
CA LYS A 27 0.15 9.02 2.60
C LYS A 27 0.81 10.03 1.68
N LYS A 28 0.17 11.19 1.53
CA LYS A 28 0.74 12.37 0.86
C LYS A 28 0.34 13.65 1.59
N GLY A 29 1.28 14.24 2.31
CA GLY A 29 1.01 15.37 3.20
C GLY A 29 0.09 14.98 4.35
N GLU A 30 -1.00 15.72 4.53
CA GLU A 30 -2.04 15.44 5.54
C GLU A 30 -3.04 14.35 5.13
N PHE A 31 -2.97 13.86 3.89
CA PHE A 31 -3.94 12.91 3.35
C PHE A 31 -3.44 11.47 3.47
N GLU A 32 -4.33 10.56 3.89
CA GLU A 32 -4.03 9.15 4.06
C GLU A 32 -5.23 8.26 3.70
N SER A 33 -4.97 7.25 2.86
CA SER A 33 -5.91 6.18 2.53
C SER A 33 -5.30 4.83 2.90
N LYS A 34 -6.15 3.83 3.13
CA LYS A 34 -5.77 2.44 3.35
C LYS A 34 -6.22 1.60 2.16
N ALA A 35 -5.42 0.63 1.74
CA ALA A 35 -5.82 -0.39 0.78
C ALA A 35 -5.78 -1.77 1.44
N GLU A 36 -6.91 -2.46 1.47
CA GLU A 36 -7.07 -3.81 2.03
C GLU A 36 -7.13 -4.84 0.89
N PHE A 37 -6.31 -5.88 0.98
CA PHE A 37 -6.18 -6.95 -0.01
C PHE A 37 -6.97 -8.17 0.44
N TYR A 38 -7.97 -8.57 -0.35
CA TYR A 38 -8.76 -9.78 -0.13
C TYR A 38 -8.22 -10.89 -1.02
N ILE A 39 -7.62 -11.90 -0.39
CA ILE A 39 -6.88 -12.96 -1.07
C ILE A 39 -7.59 -14.29 -0.83
N ILE A 40 -7.85 -15.04 -1.90
CA ILE A 40 -8.46 -16.38 -1.85
C ILE A 40 -7.55 -17.34 -2.61
N ASN A 41 -7.14 -18.43 -1.94
CA ASN A 41 -6.22 -19.44 -2.50
C ASN A 41 -4.91 -18.83 -3.06
N GLY A 42 -4.38 -17.82 -2.37
CA GLY A 42 -3.15 -17.12 -2.79
C GLY A 42 -3.32 -16.14 -3.95
N ILE A 43 -4.54 -15.93 -4.44
CA ILE A 43 -4.84 -15.00 -5.54
C ILE A 43 -5.55 -13.77 -4.98
N ILE A 44 -5.07 -12.57 -5.32
CA ILE A 44 -5.72 -11.31 -4.97
C ILE A 44 -7.00 -11.19 -5.79
N GLN A 45 -8.15 -11.27 -5.11
CA GLN A 45 -9.48 -11.17 -5.74
C GLN A 45 -9.99 -9.73 -5.77
N GLU A 46 -9.69 -8.97 -4.73
CA GLU A 46 -10.18 -7.61 -4.56
C GLU A 46 -9.20 -6.77 -3.75
N ILE A 47 -9.08 -5.49 -4.11
CA ILE A 47 -8.38 -4.48 -3.32
C ILE A 47 -9.36 -3.36 -3.02
N LYS A 48 -9.65 -3.09 -1.74
CA LYS A 48 -10.53 -2.00 -1.33
C LYS A 48 -9.74 -0.84 -0.78
N VAL A 49 -9.89 0.33 -1.42
CA VAL A 49 -9.35 1.58 -0.90
C VAL A 49 -10.39 2.25 0.00
N SER A 50 -10.01 2.56 1.23
CA SER A 50 -10.87 3.17 2.25
C SER A 50 -10.16 4.33 2.97
N SER A 51 -10.95 5.16 3.67
CA SER A 51 -10.41 6.26 4.48
C SER A 51 -9.87 5.73 5.82
N VAL A 52 -8.86 6.43 6.36
CA VAL A 52 -8.31 6.15 7.68
C VAL A 52 -8.96 7.07 8.71
N LYS A 53 -9.39 6.52 9.85
CA LYS A 53 -9.98 7.31 10.93
C LYS A 53 -9.00 8.40 11.40
N GLY A 54 -9.48 9.65 11.44
CA GLY A 54 -8.67 10.79 11.87
C GLY A 54 -7.80 11.40 10.78
N SER A 55 -7.87 10.93 9.54
CA SER A 55 -7.17 11.51 8.38
C SER A 55 -8.13 11.78 7.22
N LYS A 56 -7.80 12.78 6.39
CA LYS A 56 -8.53 13.01 5.14
C LYS A 56 -8.02 12.00 4.09
N PRO A 57 -8.89 11.36 3.31
CA PRO A 57 -8.44 10.40 2.29
C PRO A 57 -7.69 11.09 1.14
N LEU A 58 -6.86 10.32 0.45
CA LEU A 58 -6.36 10.74 -0.87
C LEU A 58 -7.54 11.05 -1.80
N LYS A 59 -7.38 12.05 -2.67
CA LYS A 59 -8.42 12.53 -3.57
C LYS A 59 -7.86 12.96 -4.92
N GLY A 60 -8.73 13.06 -5.92
CA GLY A 60 -8.38 13.52 -7.25
C GLY A 60 -7.26 12.67 -7.87
N GLN A 61 -6.26 13.33 -8.47
CA GLN A 61 -5.17 12.62 -9.15
C GLN A 61 -4.34 11.73 -8.21
N ASN A 62 -4.18 12.10 -6.94
CA ASN A 62 -3.40 11.28 -6.00
C ASN A 62 -4.09 9.95 -5.68
N LEU A 63 -5.42 9.92 -5.63
CA LEU A 63 -6.17 8.67 -5.42
C LEU A 63 -6.05 7.78 -6.66
N LYS A 64 -6.24 8.35 -7.86
CA LYS A 64 -6.06 7.63 -9.13
C LYS A 64 -4.65 7.07 -9.28
N ASP A 65 -3.63 7.88 -8.96
CA ASP A 65 -2.25 7.45 -8.99
C ASP A 65 -2.01 6.29 -8.00
N PHE A 66 -2.62 6.33 -6.82
CA PHE A 66 -2.54 5.24 -5.86
C PHE A 66 -3.24 3.96 -6.37
N GLU A 67 -4.43 4.08 -6.97
CA GLU A 67 -5.16 2.95 -7.56
C GLU A 67 -4.36 2.29 -8.69
N THR A 68 -3.82 3.06 -9.64
CA THR A 68 -2.93 2.55 -10.70
C THR A 68 -1.66 1.91 -10.12
N PHE A 69 -1.11 2.46 -9.05
CA PHE A 69 0.03 1.85 -8.36
C PHE A 69 -0.33 0.48 -7.77
N LEU A 70 -1.50 0.35 -7.14
CA LEU A 70 -1.99 -0.92 -6.61
C LEU A 70 -2.16 -1.96 -7.72
N GLU A 71 -2.71 -1.59 -8.87
CA GLU A 71 -2.86 -2.49 -10.02
C GLU A 71 -1.53 -3.10 -10.50
N VAL A 72 -0.44 -2.32 -10.46
CA VAL A 72 0.87 -2.78 -10.95
C VAL A 72 1.68 -3.50 -9.87
N TYR A 73 1.54 -3.12 -8.60
CA TYR A 73 2.43 -3.56 -7.52
C TYR A 73 1.76 -4.40 -6.43
N ALA A 74 0.48 -4.76 -6.57
CA ALA A 74 -0.27 -5.55 -5.59
C ALA A 74 0.47 -6.80 -5.11
N ASP A 75 0.94 -7.63 -6.04
CA ASP A 75 1.64 -8.88 -5.69
C ASP A 75 2.93 -8.60 -4.88
N LYS A 76 3.67 -7.56 -5.28
CA LYS A 76 4.91 -7.17 -4.59
C LYS A 76 4.65 -6.59 -3.21
N ILE A 77 3.52 -5.90 -3.02
CA ILE A 77 3.08 -5.43 -1.70
C ILE A 77 2.79 -6.63 -0.79
N VAL A 78 2.02 -7.61 -1.28
CA VAL A 78 1.73 -8.85 -0.54
C VAL A 78 3.01 -9.59 -0.19
N GLU A 79 3.95 -9.72 -1.14
CA GLU A 79 5.25 -10.35 -0.90
C GLU A 79 6.04 -9.63 0.20
N LYS A 80 6.14 -8.29 0.15
CA LYS A 80 6.81 -7.51 1.20
C LYS A 80 6.11 -7.65 2.55
N TRP A 81 4.77 -7.72 2.57
CA TRP A 81 4.02 -7.95 3.80
C TRP A 81 4.39 -9.30 4.42
N VAL A 82 4.36 -10.37 3.63
CA VAL A 82 4.72 -11.73 4.08
C VAL A 82 6.17 -11.79 4.55
N ASN A 83 7.10 -11.19 3.78
CA ASN A 83 8.51 -11.12 4.16
C ASN A 83 8.72 -10.42 5.51
N TYR A 84 8.03 -9.30 5.75
CA TYR A 84 8.20 -8.52 6.96
C TYR A 84 7.49 -9.14 8.18
N PHE A 85 6.20 -9.46 8.08
CA PHE A 85 5.39 -9.88 9.23
C PHE A 85 5.44 -11.37 9.53
N VAL A 86 5.64 -12.22 8.50
CA VAL A 86 5.65 -13.68 8.67
C VAL A 86 7.08 -14.21 8.76
N TYR A 87 7.96 -13.78 7.84
CA TYR A 87 9.34 -14.26 7.80
C TYR A 87 10.33 -13.40 8.59
N HIS A 88 9.90 -12.27 9.14
CA HIS A 88 10.75 -11.35 9.91
C HIS A 88 12.03 -10.94 9.18
N LYS A 89 11.92 -10.73 7.85
CA LYS A 89 12.99 -10.22 7.00
C LYS A 89 12.89 -8.72 6.84
N ASP A 90 14.02 -8.08 6.61
CA ASP A 90 14.05 -6.70 6.14
C ASP A 90 13.40 -6.59 4.75
N VAL A 91 12.69 -5.49 4.52
CA VAL A 91 12.06 -5.18 3.23
C VAL A 91 12.68 -3.92 2.65
N GLU A 92 13.09 -4.00 1.38
CA GLU A 92 13.69 -2.86 0.70
C GLU A 92 12.65 -1.78 0.39
N PHE A 93 13.07 -0.53 0.47
CA PHE A 93 12.30 0.63 0.04
C PHE A 93 12.57 0.93 -1.43
N GLU A 94 11.51 1.18 -2.21
CA GLU A 94 11.62 1.47 -3.63
C GLU A 94 10.98 2.82 -4.00
N LYS A 95 11.73 3.68 -4.69
CA LYS A 95 11.24 4.97 -5.17
C LYS A 95 10.93 4.93 -6.66
N ILE A 96 9.66 5.11 -7.00
CA ILE A 96 9.14 5.10 -8.37
C ILE A 96 8.78 6.53 -8.75
N THR A 97 9.61 7.13 -9.60
CA THR A 97 9.42 8.50 -10.10
C THR A 97 8.77 8.55 -11.48
N LYS A 98 8.80 7.43 -12.21
CA LYS A 98 8.16 7.31 -13.52
C LYS A 98 6.68 7.00 -13.34
N ARG A 99 5.83 7.79 -14.00
CA ARG A 99 4.37 7.57 -14.03
C ARG A 99 4.07 6.22 -14.70
N LEU A 100 3.27 5.41 -14.02
CA LEU A 100 2.73 4.15 -14.50
C LEU A 100 1.61 4.43 -15.52
N LYS A 101 1.47 3.57 -16.52
CA LYS A 101 0.54 3.74 -17.64
C LYS A 101 -0.67 2.83 -17.48
#